data_AF-A0A962S4N1-F1
#
_entry.id   AF-A0A962S4N1-F1
#
_cell.length_a   1.000
_cell.length_b   1.000
_cell.length_c   1.000
_cell.angle_alpha   90.00
_cell.angle_beta   90.00
_cell.angle_gamma   90.00
#
_symmetry.space_group_name_H-M   'P 1'
#
loop_
_entity.id
_entity.type
_entity.pdbx_description
1 polymer ?
#
loop_
_entity_poly.entity_id
_entity_poly.type
_entity_poly.pdbx_seq_one_letter_code
_entity_poly.pdbx_strand_id
1 'polypeptide(L)' 'MLKTENNFHQPGKRFFRAYRPGDDFYAALIETHRDLSEAQSAQVNARLILLLSNHIGDLNVLREAMAIARDGIIPAGDAD' A
#
# COMPACT_ATOMS: atom_id res chain seq x y z
N MET A 1 9.28 14.18 1.55
CA MET A 1 9.98 13.17 0.73
C MET A 1 9.48 11.81 1.15
N LEU A 2 9.06 11.00 0.18
CA LEU A 2 8.53 9.66 0.40
C LEU A 2 9.63 8.72 0.93
N LYS A 3 9.28 7.85 1.88
CA LYS A 3 10.14 6.74 2.34
C LYS A 3 9.74 5.47 1.59
N THR A 4 10.67 4.88 0.85
CA THR A 4 10.44 3.67 0.04
C THR A 4 10.96 2.40 0.71
N GLU A 5 11.74 2.54 1.79
CA GLU A 5 12.20 1.44 2.63
C GLU A 5 11.08 0.92 3.55
N ASN A 6 11.18 -0.35 3.95
CA ASN A 6 10.24 -0.93 4.91
C ASN A 6 10.32 -0.15 6.24
N ASN A 7 9.21 0.47 6.61
CA ASN A 7 9.08 1.29 7.80
C ASN A 7 7.87 0.86 8.66
N PHE A 8 7.54 -0.43 8.67
CA PHE A 8 6.44 -0.95 9.50
C PHE A 8 6.81 -0.94 10.99
N HIS A 9 6.02 -0.22 11.80
CA HIS A 9 6.20 -0.14 13.24
C HIS A 9 4.86 0.10 13.95
N GLN A 10 4.76 -0.30 15.22
CA GLN A 10 3.66 0.08 16.10
C GLN A 10 4.23 0.95 17.23
N PRO A 11 3.75 2.20 17.41
CA PRO A 11 4.22 3.06 18.49
C PRO A 11 4.14 2.34 19.85
N GLY A 12 5.23 2.39 20.62
CA GLY A 12 5.30 1.76 21.94
C GLY A 12 5.54 0.25 21.96
N LYS A 13 5.55 -0.44 20.82
CA LYS A 13 5.80 -1.88 20.74
C LYS A 13 7.22 -2.17 20.23
N ARG A 14 8.05 -2.81 21.07
CA ARG A 14 9.35 -3.34 20.65
C ARG A 14 9.19 -4.75 20.08
N PHE A 15 9.49 -4.90 18.80
CA PHE A 15 9.52 -6.21 18.16
C PHE A 15 10.93 -6.80 18.29
N PHE A 16 11.05 -7.95 18.94
CA PHE A 16 12.32 -8.70 19.03
C PHE A 16 12.80 -9.27 17.69
N ARG A 17 11.96 -9.23 16.65
CA ARG A 17 12.30 -9.61 15.26
C ARG A 17 11.75 -8.54 14.32
N ALA A 18 12.62 -7.96 13.49
CA ALA A 18 12.31 -6.82 12.62
C ALA A 18 11.24 -7.12 11.53
N TYR A 19 11.05 -8.38 11.16
CA TYR A 19 10.13 -8.77 10.07
C TYR A 19 8.66 -8.88 10.50
N ARG A 20 8.38 -9.05 11.80
CA ARG A 20 7.01 -9.31 12.27
C ARG A 20 5.97 -8.22 11.95
N PRO A 21 6.28 -6.91 12.06
CA PRO A 21 5.29 -5.87 11.77
C PRO A 21 4.84 -5.85 10.30
N GLY A 22 5.75 -6.14 9.37
CA GLY A 22 5.43 -6.24 7.94
C GLY A 22 4.59 -7.47 7.67
N ASP A 23 4.99 -8.63 8.21
CA ASP A 23 4.25 -9.89 8.06
C ASP A 23 2.82 -9.77 8.62
N ASP A 24 2.67 -9.17 9.81
CA ASP A 24 1.37 -8.94 10.45
C ASP A 24 0.47 -8.04 9.58
N PHE A 25 1.03 -6.99 8.96
CA PHE A 25 0.30 -6.13 8.04
C PHE A 25 -0.12 -6.87 6.75
N TYR A 26 0.81 -7.63 6.14
CA TYR A 26 0.49 -8.43 4.95
C TYR A 26 -0.60 -9.46 5.24
N ALA A 27 -0.53 -10.16 6.38
CA ALA A 27 -1.57 -11.11 6.78
C ALA A 27 -2.94 -10.42 6.93
N ALA A 28 -2.99 -9.25 7.57
CA ALA A 28 -4.23 -8.47 7.71
C ALA A 28 -4.77 -7.99 6.35
N LEU A 29 -3.89 -7.62 5.42
CA LEU A 29 -4.30 -7.24 4.07
C LEU A 29 -4.94 -8.42 3.33
N ILE A 30 -4.29 -9.60 3.33
CA ILE A 30 -4.84 -10.82 2.72
C ILE A 30 -6.20 -11.17 3.33
N GLU A 31 -6.32 -11.10 4.66
CA GLU A 31 -7.59 -11.35 5.35
C GLU A 31 -8.69 -10.39 4.88
N THR A 32 -8.38 -9.12 4.68
CA THR A 32 -9.34 -8.10 4.21
C THR A 32 -9.90 -8.42 2.82
N HIS A 33 -9.15 -9.16 2.00
CA HIS A 33 -9.57 -9.59 0.66
C HIS A 33 -10.21 -10.98 0.62
N ARG A 34 -10.28 -11.70 1.75
CA ARG A 34 -10.85 -13.04 1.80
C ARG A 34 -12.33 -13.00 1.36
N ASP A 35 -12.72 -14.00 0.57
CA ASP A 35 -14.08 -14.20 0.05
C ASP A 35 -14.61 -13.08 -0.85
N LEU A 36 -13.74 -12.18 -1.33
CA LEU A 36 -14.10 -11.13 -2.29
C LEU A 36 -13.79 -11.54 -3.73
N SER A 37 -14.68 -11.15 -4.66
CA SER A 37 -14.36 -11.17 -6.09
C SER A 37 -13.27 -10.15 -6.43
N GLU A 38 -12.70 -10.26 -7.63
CA GLU A 38 -11.69 -9.30 -8.12
C GLU A 38 -12.22 -7.86 -8.14
N ALA A 39 -13.46 -7.65 -8.59
CA ALA A 39 -14.10 -6.34 -8.62
C ALA A 39 -14.30 -5.76 -7.21
N GLN A 40 -14.70 -6.58 -6.24
CA GLN A 40 -14.83 -6.17 -4.84
C GLN A 40 -13.46 -5.87 -4.22
N SER A 41 -12.46 -6.68 -4.50
CA SER A 41 -11.08 -6.44 -4.07
C SER A 41 -10.53 -5.13 -4.64
N ALA A 42 -10.79 -4.83 -5.91
CA ALA A 42 -10.44 -3.53 -6.50
C ALA A 42 -11.15 -2.36 -5.81
N GLN A 43 -12.43 -2.52 -5.45
CA GLN A 43 -13.17 -1.50 -4.70
C GLN A 43 -12.61 -1.26 -3.30
N VAL A 44 -12.23 -2.33 -2.58
CA VAL A 44 -11.56 -2.25 -1.28
C VAL A 44 -10.23 -1.52 -1.41
N ASN A 45 -9.41 -1.87 -2.41
CA ASN A 45 -8.13 -1.21 -2.66
C ASN A 45 -8.30 0.29 -2.95
N ALA A 46 -9.26 0.66 -3.80
CA ALA A 46 -9.52 2.07 -4.09
C ALA A 46 -9.92 2.86 -2.83
N ARG A 47 -10.77 2.29 -1.98
CA ARG A 47 -11.16 2.90 -0.70
C ARG A 47 -9.98 3.00 0.26
N LEU A 48 -9.18 1.94 0.39
CA LEU A 48 -8.00 1.92 1.26
C LEU A 48 -6.98 2.97 0.82
N ILE A 49 -6.70 3.08 -0.48
CA ILE A 49 -5.80 4.11 -1.05
C ILE A 49 -6.27 5.51 -0.67
N LEU A 50 -7.58 5.80 -0.79
CA LEU A 50 -8.12 7.11 -0.41
C LEU A 50 -7.99 7.39 1.09
N LEU A 51 -8.30 6.40 1.94
CA LEU A 51 -8.14 6.54 3.40
C LEU A 51 -6.70 6.79 3.80
N LEU A 52 -5.74 6.04 3.23
CA LEU A 52 -4.31 6.23 3.48
C LEU A 52 -3.82 7.57 2.95
N SER A 53 -4.31 8.01 1.77
CA SER A 53 -3.96 9.31 1.20
C SER A 53 -4.42 10.46 2.09
N ASN A 54 -5.64 10.37 2.62
CA ASN A 54 -6.17 11.34 3.58
C ASN A 54 -5.37 11.34 4.90
N HIS A 55 -4.92 10.16 5.36
CA HIS A 55 -4.09 10.06 6.55
C HIS A 55 -2.69 10.67 6.36
N ILE A 56 -2.09 10.49 5.18
CA ILE A 56 -0.79 11.08 4.81
C ILE A 56 -0.89 12.61 4.68
N GLY A 57 -1.92 13.11 3.99
CA GLY A 57 -2.24 14.55 3.87
C GLY A 57 -1.27 15.41 3.05
N ASP A 58 -0.02 14.98 2.87
CA ASP A 58 0.99 15.70 2.07
C ASP A 58 0.87 15.36 0.58
N LEU A 59 0.36 16.30 -0.21
CA LEU A 59 0.20 16.17 -1.67
C LEU A 59 1.52 15.92 -2.41
N ASN A 60 2.66 16.40 -1.91
CA ASN A 60 3.95 16.16 -2.56
C ASN A 60 4.37 14.70 -2.39
N VAL A 61 4.20 14.14 -1.19
CA VAL A 61 4.45 12.72 -0.91
C VAL A 61 3.54 11.83 -1.77
N LEU A 62 2.26 12.20 -1.90
CA LEU A 62 1.31 11.46 -2.72
C LEU A 62 1.65 11.49 -4.22
N ARG A 63 2.08 12.65 -4.74
CA ARG A 63 2.55 12.78 -6.13
C ARG A 63 3.80 11.96 -6.41
N GLU A 64 4.77 12.01 -5.49
CA GLU A 64 5.99 11.21 -5.56
C GLU A 64 5.65 9.70 -5.57
N ALA A 65 4.74 9.27 -4.69
CA ALA A 65 4.27 7.89 -4.65
C ALA A 65 3.58 7.45 -5.95
N MET A 66 2.71 8.29 -6.52
CA MET A 66 2.05 7.99 -7.80
C MET A 66 3.05 7.89 -8.97
N ALA A 67 4.05 8.77 -9.01
CA ALA A 67 5.09 8.73 -10.04
C ALA A 67 5.90 7.43 -9.96
N ILE A 68 6.32 7.04 -8.76
CA ILE A 68 7.05 5.78 -8.52
C ILE A 68 6.18 4.56 -8.83
N ALA A 69 4.91 4.55 -8.43
CA ALA A 69 4.01 3.43 -8.70
C ALA A 69 3.70 3.24 -10.20
N ARG A 70 3.78 4.32 -10.98
CA ARG A 70 3.57 4.29 -12.44
C ARG A 70 4.82 3.84 -13.20
N ASP A 71 6.00 4.07 -12.63
CA ASP A 71 7.28 3.74 -13.25
C ASP A 71 7.39 2.24 -13.57
N GLY A 72 7.87 1.91 -14.77
CA GLY A 72 7.99 0.53 -15.24
C GLY A 72 6.69 -0.18 -15.63
N ILE A 73 5.51 0.43 -15.45
CA ILE A 73 4.24 -0.15 -15.90
C ILE A 73 3.97 0.25 -17.36
N ILE A 74 3.91 -0.72 -18.26
CA ILE A 74 3.57 -0.49 -19.67
C ILE A 74 2.04 -0.48 -19.83
N PRO A 75 1.44 0.54 -20.45
CA PRO A 75 0.02 0.51 -20.78
C PRO A 75 -0.31 -0.72 -21.63
N ALA A 76 -1.41 -1.39 -21.30
CA ALA A 76 -1.86 -2.56 -22.06
C ALA A 76 -2.16 -2.27 -23.55
N GLY A 77 -2.24 -1.00 -23.95
CA GLY A 77 -2.45 -0.58 -25.34
C GLY A 77 -1.17 -0.31 -26.15
N ASP A 78 0.02 -0.39 -25.53
CA ASP A 78 1.31 -0.10 -26.19
C ASP A 78 2.18 -1.36 -26.34
N ALA A 79 1.63 -2.54 -26.01
CA ALA A 79 2.29 -3.84 -26.16
C ALA A 79 1.87 -4.51 -27.48
N ASP A 80 2.09 -3.82 -28.60
CA ASP A 80 2.02 -4.34 -29.98
C ASP A 80 3.35 -4.09 -30.71
#